data_AF-A0A9X3KL58-F1
#
_entry.id   AF-A0A9X3KL58-F1
#
_cell.length_a   1.000
_cell.length_b   1.000
_cell.length_c   1.000
_cell.angle_alpha   90.00
_cell.angle_beta   90.00
_cell.angle_gamma   90.00
#
_symmetry.space_group_name_H-M   'P 1'
#
loop_
_entity.id
_entity.type
_entity.pdbx_description
1 polymer ?
#
loop_
_entity_poly.entity_id
_entity_poly.type
_entity_poly.pdbx_seq_one_letter_code
_entity_poly.pdbx_strand_id
1 'polypeptide(L)'
;MFVDACAIIALLSDEPEAARVSDAVASARHPFTSPVAILETVLGLARPDKFNLPVPAVETIVMEFLEAREIEIRDLPPASETTRLALVAAHRYRSGRHGLNLGDCLHYACAKFHGVPILATADEFRSTDLETIP
;
A
#
# COMPACT_ATOMS: atom_id res chain seq x y z
N MET A 1 10.65 -4.20 -0.32
CA MET A 1 9.85 -3.01 0.10
C MET A 1 8.41 -3.42 0.30
N PHE A 2 7.65 -2.68 1.10
CA PHE A 2 6.20 -2.82 1.15
C PHE A 2 5.56 -1.92 0.08
N VAL A 3 4.71 -2.48 -0.78
CA VAL A 3 3.97 -1.74 -1.81
C VAL A 3 2.58 -1.44 -1.28
N ASP A 4 2.31 -0.15 -1.10
CA ASP A 4 1.06 0.34 -0.53
C ASP A 4 -0.10 0.34 -1.52
N ALA A 5 -1.33 0.34 -1.01
CA ALA A 5 -2.54 0.34 -1.83
C ALA A 5 -2.59 1.56 -2.78
N CYS A 6 -2.26 2.75 -2.28
CA CYS A 6 -2.31 3.96 -3.08
C CYS A 6 -1.31 3.93 -4.24
N ALA A 7 -0.13 3.32 -4.06
CA ALA A 7 0.85 3.10 -5.13
C ALA A 7 0.30 2.17 -6.22
N ILE A 8 -0.34 1.07 -5.85
CA ILE A 8 -0.92 0.13 -6.81
C ILE A 8 -2.08 0.79 -7.57
N ILE A 9 -2.97 1.50 -6.87
CA ILE A 9 -4.07 2.25 -7.47
C ILE A 9 -3.56 3.26 -8.49
N ALA A 10 -2.55 4.05 -8.11
CA ALA A 10 -1.98 5.09 -8.95
C ALA A 10 -1.36 4.53 -10.23
N LEU A 11 -0.61 3.43 -10.11
CA LEU A 11 -0.02 2.77 -11.27
C LEU A 11 -1.09 2.19 -12.20
N LEU A 12 -2.07 1.45 -11.66
CA LEU A 12 -3.10 0.80 -12.48
C LEU A 12 -4.10 1.79 -13.10
N SER A 13 -4.33 2.95 -12.46
CA SER A 13 -5.25 3.99 -12.94
C SER A 13 -4.58 5.10 -13.76
N ASP A 14 -3.30 4.95 -14.12
CA ASP A 14 -2.51 5.96 -14.83
C ASP A 14 -2.57 7.36 -14.16
N GLU A 15 -2.46 7.37 -12.83
CA GLU A 15 -2.34 8.62 -12.07
C GLU A 15 -0.96 9.28 -12.30
N PRO A 16 -0.77 10.58 -11.97
CA PRO A 16 0.49 11.28 -12.23
C PRO A 16 1.75 10.58 -11.69
N GLU A 17 1.62 9.82 -10.61
CA GLU A 17 2.68 9.07 -9.93
C GLU A 17 2.98 7.71 -10.58
N ALA A 18 2.20 7.26 -11.57
CA ALA A 18 2.28 5.91 -12.14
C ALA A 18 3.68 5.54 -12.66
N ALA A 19 4.34 6.44 -13.39
CA ALA A 19 5.67 6.21 -13.94
C ALA A 19 6.70 5.97 -12.82
N ARG A 20 6.71 6.85 -11.82
CA ARG A 20 7.60 6.77 -10.65
C ARG A 20 7.38 5.48 -9.85
N VAL A 21 6.12 5.11 -9.61
CA VAL A 21 5.78 3.85 -8.93
C VAL A 21 6.24 2.66 -9.77
N SER A 22 6.04 2.69 -11.08
CA SER A 22 6.44 1.59 -11.96
C SER A 22 7.96 1.38 -11.97
N ASP A 23 8.74 2.47 -12.01
CA ASP A 23 10.21 2.42 -11.95
C ASP A 23 10.72 1.88 -10.59
N ALA A 24 10.08 2.31 -9.49
CA ALA A 24 10.38 1.80 -8.16
C ALA A 24 10.10 0.29 -8.05
N VAL A 25 8.95 -0.18 -8.56
CA VAL A 25 8.60 -1.61 -8.57
C VAL A 25 9.58 -2.40 -9.45
N ALA A 26 9.93 -1.89 -10.63
CA ALA A 26 10.84 -2.58 -11.57
C ALA A 26 12.27 -2.74 -11.02
N SER A 27 12.72 -1.84 -10.15
CA SER A 27 14.04 -1.90 -9.50
C SER A 27 14.05 -2.61 -8.15
N ALA A 28 12.88 -3.06 -7.68
CA ALA A 28 12.70 -3.65 -6.37
C ALA A 28 13.35 -5.02 -6.24
N ARG A 29 13.98 -5.29 -5.10
CA ARG A 29 14.30 -6.66 -4.69
C ARG A 29 13.24 -7.16 -3.71
N HIS A 30 12.48 -8.17 -4.13
CA HIS A 30 11.40 -8.79 -3.35
C HIS A 30 10.36 -7.76 -2.85
N PRO A 31 9.66 -7.05 -3.75
CA PRO A 31 8.51 -6.24 -3.36
C PRO A 31 7.41 -7.15 -2.81
N PHE A 32 6.67 -6.67 -1.83
CA PHE A 32 5.52 -7.39 -1.31
C PHE A 32 4.43 -6.43 -0.86
N THR A 33 3.21 -6.94 -0.76
CA THR A 33 2.05 -6.22 -0.22
C THR A 33 1.30 -7.10 0.78
N SER A 34 0.21 -6.59 1.35
CA SER A 34 -0.63 -7.33 2.32
C SER A 34 -2.07 -7.51 1.83
N PRO A 35 -2.82 -8.50 2.37
CA PRO A 35 -4.24 -8.64 2.10
C PRO A 35 -5.07 -7.37 2.33
N VAL A 36 -4.67 -6.53 3.30
CA VAL A 36 -5.33 -5.25 3.57
C VAL A 36 -5.12 -4.27 2.43
N ALA A 37 -3.88 -4.12 1.96
CA ALA A 37 -3.56 -3.23 0.85
C ALA A 37 -4.22 -3.71 -0.46
N ILE A 38 -4.35 -5.02 -0.67
CA ILE A 38 -5.07 -5.58 -1.82
C ILE A 38 -6.55 -5.24 -1.73
N LEU A 39 -7.18 -5.43 -0.56
CA LEU A 39 -8.58 -5.07 -0.35
C LEU A 39 -8.81 -3.58 -0.66
N GLU A 40 -7.95 -2.70 -0.14
CA GLU A 40 -8.06 -1.27 -0.41
C GLU A 40 -7.85 -0.92 -1.89
N THR A 41 -6.87 -1.56 -2.53
CA THR A 41 -6.60 -1.41 -3.97
C THR A 41 -7.84 -1.76 -4.79
N VAL A 42 -8.41 -2.95 -4.56
CA VAL A 42 -9.56 -3.45 -5.31
C VAL A 42 -10.78 -2.56 -5.10
N LEU A 43 -11.06 -2.17 -3.84
CA LEU A 43 -12.18 -1.27 -3.54
C LEU A 43 -11.96 0.14 -4.09
N GLY A 44 -10.72 0.62 -4.14
CA GLY A 44 -10.34 1.90 -4.72
C GLY A 44 -10.54 1.94 -6.23
N LEU A 45 -10.04 0.92 -6.93
CA LEU A 45 -10.14 0.80 -8.39
C LEU A 45 -11.56 0.50 -8.88
N ALA A 46 -12.38 -0.18 -8.08
CA ALA A 46 -13.78 -0.46 -8.42
C ALA A 46 -14.70 0.77 -8.40
N ARG A 47 -14.23 1.93 -7.91
CA ARG A 47 -15.04 3.15 -7.82
C ARG A 47 -15.47 3.68 -9.20
N PRO A 48 -16.60 4.41 -9.28
CA PRO A 48 -17.11 4.94 -10.54
C PRO A 48 -16.17 5.92 -11.26
N ASP A 49 -15.31 6.61 -10.52
CA ASP A 49 -14.31 7.55 -11.03
C ASP A 49 -12.98 6.89 -11.41
N LYS A 50 -12.88 5.56 -11.25
CA LYS A 50 -11.74 4.73 -11.63
C LYS A 50 -12.15 3.75 -12.72
N PHE A 51 -12.06 2.43 -12.49
CA PHE A 51 -12.41 1.44 -13.50
C PHE A 51 -13.92 1.27 -13.66
N ASN A 52 -14.71 1.61 -12.64
CA ASN A 52 -16.16 1.41 -12.64
C ASN A 52 -16.57 -0.03 -13.00
N LEU A 53 -15.83 -1.00 -12.46
CA LEU A 53 -16.05 -2.44 -12.66
C LEU A 53 -16.45 -3.10 -11.33
N PRO A 54 -17.17 -4.24 -11.37
CA PRO A 54 -17.46 -5.02 -10.18
C PRO A 54 -16.18 -5.52 -9.48
N VAL A 55 -16.22 -5.62 -8.15
CA VAL A 55 -15.09 -6.07 -7.31
C VAL A 55 -14.41 -7.35 -7.83
N PRO A 56 -15.12 -8.43 -8.22
CA PRO A 56 -14.44 -9.65 -8.71
C PRO A 56 -13.65 -9.45 -10.02
N ALA A 57 -14.08 -8.53 -10.88
CA ALA A 57 -13.37 -8.21 -12.11
C ALA A 57 -12.08 -7.42 -11.82
N VAL A 58 -12.16 -6.46 -10.89
CA VAL A 58 -11.00 -5.69 -10.44
C VAL A 58 -10.01 -6.56 -9.66
N GLU A 59 -10.50 -7.46 -8.81
CA GLU A 59 -9.69 -8.45 -8.11
C GLU A 59 -8.84 -9.25 -9.09
N THR A 60 -9.44 -9.77 -10.17
CA THR A 60 -8.71 -10.51 -11.22
C THR A 60 -7.56 -9.67 -11.80
N ILE A 61 -7.84 -8.41 -12.17
CA ILE A 61 -6.84 -7.47 -12.71
C ILE A 61 -5.70 -7.23 -11.71
N VAL A 62 -6.03 -7.00 -10.44
CA VAL A 62 -5.03 -6.73 -9.40
C VAL A 62 -4.16 -7.96 -9.15
N MET A 63 -4.74 -9.15 -9.10
CA MET A 63 -3.99 -10.39 -8.88
C MET A 63 -3.05 -10.70 -10.05
N GLU A 64 -3.50 -10.54 -11.29
CA GLU A 64 -2.66 -10.67 -12.49
C GLU A 64 -1.51 -9.65 -12.49
N PHE A 65 -1.78 -8.41 -12.07
CA PHE A 65 -0.75 -7.38 -11.93
C PHE A 65 0.30 -7.75 -10.88
N LEU A 66 -0.11 -8.22 -9.70
CA LEU A 66 0.81 -8.61 -8.63
C LEU A 66 1.72 -9.76 -9.08
N GLU A 67 1.16 -10.75 -9.76
CA GLU A 67 1.92 -11.87 -10.34
C GLU A 67 2.92 -11.37 -11.39
N ALA A 68 2.47 -10.56 -12.35
CA ALA A 68 3.31 -10.04 -13.43
C ALA A 68 4.46 -9.13 -12.95
N ARG A 69 4.31 -8.49 -11.79
CA ARG A 69 5.34 -7.64 -11.16
C ARG A 69 6.12 -8.34 -10.06
N GLU A 70 5.90 -9.64 -9.85
CA GLU A 70 6.52 -10.44 -8.79
C GLU A 70 6.36 -9.80 -7.39
N ILE A 71 5.21 -9.16 -7.14
CA ILE A 71 4.86 -8.58 -5.85
C ILE A 71 4.24 -9.68 -4.99
N GLU A 72 4.99 -10.14 -3.98
CA GLU A 72 4.55 -11.20 -3.08
C GLU A 72 3.38 -10.73 -2.19
N ILE A 73 2.40 -11.59 -1.96
CA ILE A 73 1.35 -11.34 -0.95
C ILE A 73 1.82 -11.95 0.36
N ARG A 74 2.01 -11.12 1.39
CA ARG A 74 2.39 -11.59 2.72
C ARG A 74 1.27 -11.36 3.73
N ASP A 75 1.14 -12.31 4.65
CA ASP A 75 0.30 -12.14 5.82
C ASP A 75 0.66 -10.87 6.58
N LEU A 76 -0.31 -10.31 7.30
CA LEU A 76 0.01 -9.33 8.31
C LEU A 76 0.95 -9.95 9.36
N PRO A 77 1.79 -9.12 10.01
CA PRO A 77 2.55 -9.58 11.16
C PRO A 77 1.67 -10.26 12.22
N PRO A 78 2.26 -11.03 13.15
CA PRO A 78 1.51 -11.65 14.25
C PRO A 78 0.57 -10.64 14.91
N ALA A 79 -0.65 -11.08 15.24
CA ALA A 79 -1.73 -10.19 15.67
C ALA A 79 -1.35 -9.22 16.79
N SER A 80 -0.52 -9.68 17.75
CA SER A 80 0.01 -8.83 18.84
C SER A 80 0.88 -7.68 18.33
N GLU A 81 1.77 -7.95 17.37
CA GLU A 81 2.66 -6.92 16.79
C GLU A 81 1.92 -5.99 15.85
N THR A 82 1.03 -6.52 15.00
CA THR A 82 0.15 -5.69 14.17
C THR A 82 -0.66 -4.72 15.03
N THR A 83 -1.27 -5.21 16.11
CA THR A 83 -2.04 -4.37 17.04
C THR A 83 -1.17 -3.29 17.68
N ARG A 84 -0.02 -3.68 18.23
CA ARG A 84 0.88 -2.75 18.91
C ARG A 84 1.39 -1.66 17.97
N LEU A 85 1.88 -2.03 16.79
CA LEU A 85 2.47 -1.09 15.82
C LEU A 85 1.42 -0.20 15.16
N ALA A 86 0.23 -0.73 14.85
CA ALA A 86 -0.86 0.08 14.32
C ALA A 86 -1.35 1.11 15.34
N LEU A 87 -1.41 0.78 16.63
CA LEU A 87 -1.75 1.74 17.69
C LEU A 87 -0.65 2.80 17.89
N VAL A 88 0.63 2.43 17.73
CA VAL A 88 1.75 3.40 17.73
C VAL A 88 1.60 4.39 16.58
N ALA A 89 1.33 3.90 15.37
CA ALA A 89 1.03 4.76 14.23
C ALA A 89 -0.19 5.63 14.48
N ALA A 90 -1.23 5.03 15.07
CA ALA A 90 -2.48 5.71 15.36
C ALA A 90 -2.28 6.93 16.26
N HIS A 91 -1.52 6.72 17.32
CA HIS A 91 -1.21 7.74 18.32
C HIS A 91 -0.29 8.83 17.78
N ARG A 92 0.75 8.45 17.01
CA ARG A 92 1.81 9.38 16.59
C ARG A 92 1.48 10.15 15.32
N TYR A 93 0.76 9.53 14.37
CA TYR A 93 0.74 9.99 12.98
C TYR A 93 -0.66 10.18 12.37
N ARG A 94 -1.76 9.92 13.09
CA ARG A 94 -3.12 10.13 12.53
C ARG A 94 -3.64 11.56 12.63
N SER A 95 -2.95 12.44 13.38
CA SER A 95 -3.44 13.79 13.61
C SER A 95 -3.15 14.71 12.42
N GLY A 96 -4.10 15.61 12.11
CA GLY A 96 -3.93 16.63 11.07
C GLY A 96 -4.54 16.26 9.71
N ARG A 97 -4.43 17.18 8.75
CA ARG A 97 -5.04 17.05 7.41
C ARG A 97 -4.45 15.88 6.59
N HIS A 98 -3.20 15.53 6.84
CA HIS A 98 -2.45 14.47 6.16
C HIS A 98 -2.05 13.35 7.12
N GLY A 99 -2.82 13.19 8.20
CA GLY A 99 -2.59 12.10 9.14
C GLY A 99 -2.99 10.76 8.52
N LEU A 100 -2.34 9.69 8.98
CA LEU A 100 -2.62 8.33 8.53
C LEU A 100 -4.10 7.97 8.75
N ASN A 101 -4.71 7.33 7.76
CA ASN A 101 -6.03 6.74 7.90
C ASN A 101 -5.96 5.41 8.69
N LEU A 102 -7.06 4.65 8.77
CA LEU A 102 -7.09 3.38 9.51
C LEU A 102 -6.25 2.28 8.81
N GLY A 103 -6.39 2.15 7.48
CA GLY A 103 -5.61 1.23 6.66
C GLY A 103 -4.14 1.56 6.66
N ASP A 104 -3.80 2.84 6.53
CA ASP A 104 -2.41 3.31 6.57
C ASP A 104 -1.70 2.94 7.87
N CYS A 105 -2.43 2.86 9.00
CA CYS A 105 -1.85 2.39 10.26
C CYS A 105 -1.48 0.89 10.20
N LEU A 106 -2.25 0.08 9.47
CA LEU A 106 -1.95 -1.34 9.24
C LEU A 106 -0.82 -1.51 8.22
N HIS A 107 -0.79 -0.69 7.17
CA HIS A 107 0.31 -0.66 6.20
C HIS A 107 1.62 -0.24 6.86
N TYR A 108 1.58 0.81 7.69
CA TYR A 108 2.69 1.21 8.55
C TYR A 108 3.15 0.04 9.42
N ALA A 109 2.23 -0.65 10.09
CA ALA A 109 2.58 -1.76 10.97
C ALA A 109 3.30 -2.89 10.23
N CYS A 110 2.84 -3.22 9.02
CA CYS A 110 3.46 -4.22 8.16
C CYS A 110 4.88 -3.81 7.74
N ALA A 111 5.05 -2.60 7.19
CA ALA A 111 6.35 -2.09 6.78
C ALA A 111 7.33 -1.99 7.96
N LYS A 112 6.86 -1.48 9.12
CA LYS A 112 7.66 -1.32 10.33
C LYS A 112 8.09 -2.67 10.90
N PHE A 113 7.21 -3.67 10.92
CA PHE A 113 7.52 -5.01 11.43
C PHE A 113 8.59 -5.71 10.59
N HIS A 114 8.48 -5.62 9.27
CA HIS A 114 9.47 -6.21 8.36
C HIS A 114 10.75 -5.39 8.22
N GLY A 115 10.80 -4.18 8.79
CA GLY A 115 11.97 -3.30 8.70
C GLY A 115 12.29 -2.90 7.27
N VAL A 116 11.26 -2.71 6.44
CA VAL A 116 11.41 -2.37 5.02
C VAL A 116 10.87 -0.97 4.72
N PRO A 117 11.38 -0.31 3.66
CA PRO A 117 10.79 0.93 3.18
C PRO A 117 9.42 0.70 2.56
N ILE A 118 8.59 1.75 2.55
CA ILE A 118 7.25 1.77 1.96
C ILE A 118 7.24 2.56 0.65
N LEU A 119 6.61 1.99 -0.38
CA LEU A 119 6.27 2.69 -1.63
C LEU A 119 4.80 3.08 -1.60
N ALA A 120 4.54 4.38 -1.51
CA ALA A 120 3.21 5.00 -1.49
C ALA A 120 3.19 6.18 -2.46
N THR A 121 1.99 6.65 -2.84
CA THR A 121 1.82 7.96 -3.50
C THR A 121 1.83 9.08 -2.45
N ALA A 122 2.29 10.27 -2.82
CA ALA A 122 2.27 11.47 -1.97
C ALA A 122 3.17 11.45 -0.70
N ASP A 123 2.80 12.29 0.27
CA ASP A 123 3.51 12.62 1.52
C ASP A 123 2.97 11.82 2.72
N GLU A 124 2.08 10.85 2.48
CA GLU A 124 1.29 10.15 3.50
C GLU A 124 2.17 9.57 4.61
N PHE A 125 3.25 8.90 4.22
CA PHE A 125 4.21 8.33 5.16
C PHE A 125 5.43 9.23 5.44
N ARG A 126 5.57 10.39 4.78
CA ARG A 126 6.75 11.28 4.95
C ARG A 126 6.87 11.88 6.34
N SER A 127 5.76 12.03 7.05
CA SER A 127 5.74 12.53 8.42
C SER A 127 5.96 11.43 9.47
N THR A 128 6.16 10.19 9.02
CA THR A 128 6.40 9.03 9.88
C THR A 128 7.89 8.74 10.04
N ASP A 129 8.22 7.76 10.87
CA ASP A 129 9.58 7.21 11.03
C ASP A 129 9.82 5.96 10.16
N LEU A 130 9.09 5.83 9.04
CA LEU A 130 9.39 4.88 7.97
C LEU A 130 10.24 5.54 6.88
N GLU A 131 11.10 4.75 6.26
CA GLU A 131 11.74 5.13 5.01
C GLU A 131 10.73 5.03 3.87
N THR A 132 10.55 6.12 3.12
CA THR A 132 9.66 6.16 1.96
C THR A 132 10.46 6.08 0.67
N ILE A 133 10.00 5.26 -0.28
CA ILE A 133 10.63 5.17 -1.60
C ILE A 133 10.19 6.37 -2.46
N PRO A 134 11.14 7.17 -2.96
CA PRO A 134 10.86 8.34 -3.77
C PRO A 134 10.26 8.00 -5.12
#